data_AF-A0A485LZH6-F1
#
_entry.id   AF-A0A485LZH6-F1
#
_cell.length_a   1.000
_cell.length_b   1.000
_cell.length_c   1.000
_cell.angle_alpha   90.00
_cell.angle_beta   90.00
_cell.angle_gamma   90.00
#
_symmetry.space_group_name_H-M   'P 1'
#
loop_
_entity.id
_entity.type
_entity.pdbx_description
1 polymer ?
#
loop_
_entity_poly.entity_id
_entity_poly.type
_entity_poly.pdbx_seq_one_letter_code
_entity_poly.pdbx_strand_id
1 'polypeptide(L)'
;MKTAKEYEESLRNLKMNVYMFGQKVENPVDHPVIRPSMNSVAKTYELAFDPRYEELMTATSSLTGKKINRFTHLHQSAEDLVKKVKMQRLMGQKTASCFQRCVGLDAFNAVDSTTFEMDRDLGTQYHQRFRDYLRYVQEEDLTVDGAMTDPKGDRGLRPFQQADPDLFMRVVEKNADGIVVRGAKCHQTGKKKLARVLVGIDDCARAMAIHRTTLMRKMKRYGL
;
A
#
# COMPACT_ATOMS: atom_id res chain seq x y z
N MET A 1 -0.88 -0.18 -19.00
CA MET A 1 -2.05 -0.28 -18.09
C MET A 1 -2.77 -1.57 -18.39
N LYS A 2 -3.25 -2.27 -17.36
CA LYS A 2 -3.91 -3.57 -17.46
C LYS A 2 -5.42 -3.38 -17.58
N THR A 3 -6.07 -4.17 -18.41
CA THR A 3 -7.52 -4.32 -18.43
C THR A 3 -8.01 -5.09 -17.20
N ALA A 4 -9.31 -5.03 -16.92
CA ALA A 4 -9.93 -5.81 -15.84
C ALA A 4 -9.71 -7.33 -16.01
N LYS A 5 -9.71 -7.82 -17.25
CA LYS A 5 -9.45 -9.23 -17.58
C LYS A 5 -8.01 -9.61 -17.27
N GLU A 6 -7.03 -8.81 -17.73
CA GLU A 6 -5.61 -9.04 -17.45
C GLU A 6 -5.31 -8.98 -15.95
N TYR A 7 -6.00 -8.12 -15.19
CA TYR A 7 -5.93 -8.13 -13.73
C TYR A 7 -6.41 -9.48 -13.15
N GLU A 8 -7.60 -9.96 -13.52
CA GLU A 8 -8.11 -11.26 -13.03
C GLU A 8 -7.16 -12.42 -13.37
N GLU A 9 -6.65 -12.43 -14.60
CA GLU A 9 -5.73 -13.45 -15.10
C GLU A 9 -4.40 -13.40 -14.35
N SER A 10 -3.91 -12.21 -14.00
CA SER A 10 -2.71 -12.06 -13.17
C SER A 10 -2.85 -12.70 -11.79
N LEU A 11 -4.06 -12.71 -11.21
CA LEU A 11 -4.31 -13.32 -9.90
C LEU A 11 -4.28 -14.85 -9.95
N ARG A 12 -4.66 -15.45 -11.07
CA ARG A 12 -4.59 -16.92 -11.26
C ARG A 12 -3.15 -17.42 -11.25
N ASN A 13 -2.22 -16.57 -11.65
CA ASN A 13 -0.79 -16.88 -11.68
C ASN A 13 -0.10 -16.69 -10.32
N LEU A 14 -0.80 -16.16 -9.30
CA LEU A 14 -0.25 -15.96 -7.97
C LEU A 14 -0.39 -17.24 -7.12
N LYS A 15 0.73 -17.71 -6.57
CA LYS A 15 0.74 -18.80 -5.59
C LYS A 15 0.38 -18.24 -4.21
N MET A 16 -0.90 -18.29 -3.86
CA MET A 16 -1.41 -17.78 -2.58
C MET A 16 -1.84 -18.91 -1.66
N ASN A 17 -1.42 -18.84 -0.40
CA ASN A 17 -1.93 -19.72 0.66
C ASN A 17 -3.11 -19.04 1.35
N VAL A 18 -4.32 -19.35 0.87
CA VAL A 18 -5.57 -18.79 1.41
C VAL A 18 -6.29 -19.87 2.21
N TYR A 19 -6.64 -19.58 3.46
CA TYR A 19 -7.44 -20.47 4.30
C TYR A 19 -8.78 -19.80 4.66
N MET A 20 -9.85 -20.59 4.67
CA MET A 20 -11.19 -20.17 5.05
C MET A 20 -12.00 -21.37 5.55
N PHE A 21 -12.81 -21.18 6.60
CA PHE A 21 -13.62 -22.26 7.20
C PHE A 21 -12.80 -23.53 7.54
N GLY A 22 -11.58 -23.36 8.03
CA GLY A 22 -10.69 -24.48 8.39
C GLY A 22 -10.03 -25.19 7.21
N GLN A 23 -10.27 -24.77 5.96
CA GLN A 23 -9.76 -25.42 4.75
C GLN A 23 -8.90 -24.48 3.91
N LYS A 24 -7.97 -25.04 3.14
CA LYS A 24 -7.23 -24.31 2.12
C LYS A 24 -8.14 -24.07 0.90
N VAL A 25 -8.15 -22.84 0.40
CA VAL A 25 -8.87 -22.46 -0.81
C VAL A 25 -7.93 -22.64 -2.00
N GLU A 26 -8.16 -23.69 -2.79
CA GLU A 26 -7.30 -24.02 -3.94
C GLU A 26 -7.42 -23.00 -5.08
N ASN A 27 -8.61 -22.46 -5.32
CA ASN A 27 -8.84 -21.43 -6.33
C ASN A 27 -9.54 -20.20 -5.74
N PRO A 28 -8.78 -19.22 -5.20
CA PRO A 28 -9.35 -18.01 -4.63
C PRO A 28 -10.09 -17.13 -5.65
N VAL A 29 -9.71 -17.19 -6.93
CA VAL A 29 -10.23 -16.33 -8.01
C VAL A 29 -11.69 -16.66 -8.31
N ASP A 30 -12.03 -17.94 -8.34
CA ASP A 30 -13.39 -18.41 -8.64
C ASP A 30 -14.23 -18.71 -7.38
N HIS A 31 -13.64 -18.59 -6.19
CA HIS A 31 -14.35 -18.87 -4.95
C HIS A 31 -15.50 -17.86 -4.74
N PRO A 32 -16.77 -18.32 -4.55
CA PRO A 32 -17.95 -17.46 -4.57
C PRO A 32 -17.96 -16.37 -3.48
N VAL A 33 -17.42 -16.66 -2.30
CA VAL A 33 -17.25 -15.66 -1.21
C VAL A 33 -16.20 -14.60 -1.56
N ILE A 34 -15.17 -14.97 -2.33
CA ILE A 34 -14.04 -14.08 -2.64
C ILE A 34 -14.38 -13.25 -3.89
N ARG A 35 -15.04 -13.83 -4.89
CA ARG A 35 -15.30 -13.21 -6.19
C ARG A 35 -15.86 -11.77 -6.14
N PRO A 36 -16.88 -11.42 -5.32
CA PRO A 36 -17.45 -10.07 -5.31
C PRO A 36 -16.44 -8.96 -5.00
N SER A 37 -15.53 -9.20 -4.05
CA SER A 37 -14.50 -8.21 -3.73
C SER A 37 -13.46 -8.09 -4.84
N MET A 38 -13.23 -9.14 -5.64
CA MET A 38 -12.36 -9.06 -6.81
C MET A 38 -12.97 -8.22 -7.92
N ASN A 39 -14.27 -8.37 -8.15
CA ASN A 39 -15.01 -7.54 -9.10
C ASN A 39 -14.91 -6.05 -8.73
N SER A 40 -14.90 -5.72 -7.44
CA SER A 40 -14.74 -4.35 -6.96
C SER A 40 -13.38 -3.75 -7.31
N VAL A 41 -12.30 -4.53 -7.24
CA VAL A 41 -10.96 -4.09 -7.68
C VAL A 41 -10.87 -4.04 -9.20
N ALA A 42 -11.41 -5.05 -9.89
CA ALA A 42 -11.45 -5.09 -11.36
C ALA A 42 -12.14 -3.85 -11.94
N LYS A 43 -13.15 -3.30 -11.24
CA LYS A 43 -13.81 -2.05 -11.60
C LYS A 43 -12.85 -0.85 -11.66
N THR A 44 -11.78 -0.83 -10.85
CA THR A 44 -10.75 0.24 -10.91
C THR A 44 -9.94 0.20 -12.21
N TYR A 45 -9.78 -0.98 -12.80
CA TYR A 45 -9.15 -1.17 -14.10
C TYR A 45 -10.14 -0.86 -15.22
N GLU A 46 -11.38 -1.37 -15.14
CA GLU A 46 -12.43 -1.12 -16.12
C GLU A 46 -12.67 0.38 -16.34
N LEU A 47 -12.87 1.15 -15.26
CA LEU A 47 -13.17 2.58 -15.37
C LEU A 47 -11.98 3.42 -15.88
N ALA A 48 -10.75 2.91 -15.78
CA ALA A 48 -9.57 3.58 -16.34
C ALA A 48 -9.52 3.55 -17.87
N PHE A 49 -10.27 2.65 -18.50
CA PHE A 49 -10.43 2.57 -19.96
C PHE A 49 -11.74 3.19 -20.47
N ASP A 50 -12.62 3.67 -19.58
CA ASP A 50 -13.85 4.36 -19.96
C ASP A 50 -13.52 5.83 -20.31
N PRO A 51 -13.71 6.27 -21.56
CA PRO A 51 -13.38 7.64 -21.98
C PRO A 51 -14.08 8.73 -21.15
N ARG A 52 -15.23 8.42 -20.55
CA ARG A 52 -15.98 9.36 -19.69
C ARG A 52 -15.28 9.66 -18.37
N TYR A 53 -14.42 8.75 -17.90
CA TYR A 53 -13.75 8.85 -16.61
C TYR A 53 -12.22 8.88 -16.72
N GLU A 54 -11.67 8.88 -17.94
CA GLU A 54 -10.23 8.77 -18.19
C GLU A 54 -9.41 9.82 -17.42
N GLU A 55 -9.82 11.10 -17.45
CA GLU A 55 -9.12 12.18 -16.74
C GLU A 55 -9.07 11.94 -15.22
N LEU A 56 -10.13 11.32 -14.68
CA LEU A 56 -10.27 11.07 -13.26
C LEU A 56 -9.57 9.77 -12.83
N MET A 57 -9.60 8.74 -13.68
CA MET A 57 -9.09 7.40 -13.37
C MET A 57 -7.63 7.20 -13.78
N THR A 58 -7.07 8.08 -14.62
CA THR A 58 -5.68 8.03 -15.06
C THR A 58 -4.93 9.30 -14.69
N ALA A 59 -3.60 9.24 -14.72
CA ALA A 59 -2.70 10.38 -14.52
C ALA A 59 -1.41 10.19 -15.35
N THR A 60 -0.67 11.26 -15.59
CA THR A 60 0.68 11.18 -16.17
C THR A 60 1.68 11.02 -15.04
N SER A 61 2.49 9.96 -15.07
CA SER A 61 3.48 9.70 -14.02
C SER A 61 4.62 10.71 -14.06
N SER A 62 4.93 11.32 -12.92
CA SER A 62 6.16 12.11 -12.73
C SER A 62 7.43 11.26 -12.71
N LEU A 63 7.31 9.93 -12.60
CA LEU A 63 8.46 9.00 -12.59
C LEU A 63 8.84 8.48 -13.98
N THR A 64 7.84 8.29 -14.85
CA THR A 64 8.03 7.60 -16.15
C THR A 64 7.55 8.42 -17.34
N GLY A 65 6.81 9.52 -17.13
CA GLY A 65 6.16 10.29 -18.19
C GLY A 65 4.99 9.56 -18.88
N LYS A 66 4.73 8.30 -18.53
CA LYS A 66 3.68 7.47 -19.14
C LYS A 66 2.32 7.73 -18.47
N LYS A 67 1.25 7.46 -19.21
CA LYS A 67 -0.11 7.38 -18.65
C LYS A 67 -0.22 6.14 -17.75
N ILE A 68 -0.68 6.34 -16.53
CA ILE A 68 -0.84 5.32 -15.49
C ILE A 68 -2.23 5.37 -14.87
N ASN A 69 -2.62 4.29 -14.20
CA ASN A 69 -3.82 4.30 -13.37
C ASN A 69 -3.59 5.25 -12.18
N ARG A 70 -4.55 6.14 -11.87
CA ARG A 70 -4.40 7.14 -10.80
C ARG A 70 -4.17 6.49 -9.42
N PHE A 71 -4.56 5.24 -9.23
CA PHE A 71 -4.26 4.48 -8.01
C PHE A 71 -2.77 4.17 -7.78
N THR A 72 -1.89 4.38 -8.75
CA THR A 72 -0.42 4.22 -8.61
C THR A 72 0.35 5.54 -8.73
N HIS A 73 -0.38 6.67 -8.67
CA HIS A 73 0.17 8.01 -8.88
C HIS A 73 0.72 8.64 -7.59
N LEU A 74 1.86 9.33 -7.71
CA LEU A 74 2.35 10.27 -6.69
C LEU A 74 1.74 11.64 -6.94
N HIS A 75 1.01 12.20 -5.97
CA HIS A 75 0.37 13.50 -6.10
C HIS A 75 1.40 14.61 -6.35
N GLN A 76 1.20 15.42 -7.39
CA GLN A 76 2.09 16.53 -7.75
C GLN A 76 1.48 17.89 -7.39
N SER A 77 0.20 17.91 -6.98
CA SER A 77 -0.53 19.14 -6.69
C SER A 77 -1.70 18.89 -5.72
N ALA A 78 -2.26 19.97 -5.16
CA ALA A 78 -3.52 19.90 -4.42
C ALA A 78 -4.69 19.43 -5.30
N GLU A 79 -4.64 19.72 -6.61
CA GLU A 79 -5.64 19.24 -7.56
C GLU A 79 -5.65 17.71 -7.66
N ASP A 80 -4.48 17.06 -7.59
CA ASP A 80 -4.41 15.60 -7.57
C ASP A 80 -5.09 15.00 -6.34
N LEU A 81 -5.00 15.67 -5.18
CA LEU A 81 -5.68 15.25 -3.95
C LEU A 81 -7.21 15.39 -4.12
N VAL A 82 -7.67 16.47 -4.74
CA VAL A 82 -9.09 16.65 -5.08
C VAL A 82 -9.56 15.57 -6.07
N LYS A 83 -8.76 15.26 -7.10
CA LYS A 83 -9.05 14.19 -8.07
C LYS A 83 -9.09 12.82 -7.39
N LYS A 84 -8.21 12.55 -6.42
CA LYS A 84 -8.29 11.33 -5.59
C LYS A 84 -9.67 11.20 -4.91
N VAL A 85 -10.14 12.25 -4.24
CA VAL A 85 -11.45 12.22 -3.54
C VAL A 85 -12.60 11.99 -4.53
N LYS A 86 -12.59 12.71 -5.66
CA LYS A 86 -13.59 12.56 -6.73
C LYS A 86 -13.58 11.14 -7.31
N MET A 87 -12.40 10.58 -7.57
CA MET A 87 -12.21 9.20 -8.05
C MET A 87 -12.76 8.20 -7.04
N GLN A 88 -12.46 8.37 -5.75
CA GLN A 88 -12.96 7.49 -4.69
C GLN A 88 -14.49 7.55 -4.56
N ARG A 89 -15.09 8.73 -4.72
CA ARG A 89 -16.56 8.89 -4.73
C ARG A 89 -17.19 8.17 -5.93
N LEU A 90 -16.61 8.33 -7.13
CA LEU A 90 -17.05 7.61 -8.33
C LEU A 90 -16.99 6.10 -8.10
N MET A 91 -15.86 5.59 -7.58
CA MET A 91 -15.72 4.17 -7.28
C MET A 91 -16.80 3.69 -6.30
N GLY A 92 -17.06 4.44 -5.23
CA GLY A 92 -18.14 4.15 -4.28
C GLY A 92 -19.51 4.05 -4.95
N GLN A 93 -19.83 4.95 -5.88
CA GLN A 93 -21.09 4.91 -6.65
C GLN A 93 -21.16 3.69 -7.59
N LYS A 94 -20.04 3.24 -8.15
CA LYS A 94 -19.99 2.12 -9.11
C LYS A 94 -19.92 0.75 -8.46
N THR A 95 -19.47 0.64 -7.22
CA THR A 95 -19.30 -0.64 -6.52
C THR A 95 -20.19 -0.81 -5.31
N ALA A 96 -20.67 0.28 -4.69
CA ALA A 96 -21.34 0.28 -3.38
C ALA A 96 -20.57 -0.52 -2.31
N SER A 97 -19.24 -0.60 -2.45
CA SER A 97 -18.37 -1.47 -1.65
C SER A 97 -16.93 -0.96 -1.65
N CYS A 98 -16.08 -1.54 -0.80
CA CYS A 98 -14.65 -1.24 -0.80
C CYS A 98 -13.97 -1.83 -2.04
N PHE A 99 -13.32 -0.96 -2.82
CA PHE A 99 -12.55 -1.29 -4.03
C PHE A 99 -11.04 -1.41 -3.76
N GLN A 100 -10.63 -1.36 -2.49
CA GLN A 100 -9.37 -1.90 -1.91
C GLN A 100 -8.06 -1.22 -2.35
N ARG A 101 -7.98 -0.60 -3.53
CA ARG A 101 -6.74 -0.07 -4.10
C ARG A 101 -6.29 1.28 -3.50
N CYS A 102 -7.13 1.92 -2.70
CA CYS A 102 -6.82 3.19 -2.03
C CYS A 102 -5.69 3.08 -0.99
N VAL A 103 -5.57 1.96 -0.28
CA VAL A 103 -4.51 1.81 0.74
C VAL A 103 -3.11 1.79 0.12
N GLY A 104 -2.97 1.18 -1.07
CA GLY A 104 -1.71 1.20 -1.83
C GLY A 104 -1.36 2.63 -2.27
N LEU A 105 -2.31 3.34 -2.88
CA LEU A 105 -2.14 4.74 -3.30
C LEU A 105 -1.62 5.63 -2.15
N ASP A 106 -2.25 5.52 -0.99
CA ASP A 106 -1.94 6.36 0.17
C ASP A 106 -0.58 5.97 0.76
N ALA A 107 -0.29 4.67 0.81
CA ALA A 107 1.00 4.17 1.25
C ALA A 107 2.15 4.62 0.33
N PHE A 108 1.96 4.64 -0.99
CA PHE A 108 2.99 5.12 -1.91
C PHE A 108 3.37 6.58 -1.64
N ASN A 109 2.36 7.45 -1.48
CA ASN A 109 2.58 8.88 -1.25
C ASN A 109 3.22 9.15 0.12
N ALA A 110 2.88 8.36 1.15
CA ALA A 110 3.50 8.45 2.46
C ALA A 110 4.95 7.94 2.47
N VAL A 111 5.22 6.80 1.82
CA VAL A 111 6.56 6.20 1.77
C VAL A 111 7.51 7.02 0.90
N ASP A 112 7.05 7.63 -0.20
CA ASP A 112 7.88 8.51 -1.03
C ASP A 112 8.50 9.65 -0.22
N SER A 113 7.67 10.42 0.49
CA SER A 113 8.14 11.54 1.31
C SER A 113 8.96 11.09 2.52
N THR A 114 8.53 10.02 3.20
CA THR A 114 9.26 9.50 4.38
C THR A 114 10.66 9.01 4.02
N THR A 115 10.78 8.23 2.94
CA THR A 115 12.08 7.69 2.52
C THR A 115 13.04 8.77 2.04
N PHE A 116 12.54 9.84 1.43
CA PHE A 116 13.33 11.01 1.06
C PHE A 116 13.98 11.66 2.29
N GLU A 117 13.20 11.92 3.34
CA GLU A 117 13.72 12.49 4.58
C GLU A 117 14.66 11.54 5.33
N MET A 118 14.38 10.23 5.30
CA MET A 118 15.27 9.22 5.87
C MET A 118 16.62 9.21 5.19
N ASP A 119 16.67 9.24 3.86
CA ASP A 119 17.94 9.24 3.13
C ASP A 119 18.76 10.50 3.40
N ARG A 120 18.10 11.67 3.50
CA ARG A 120 18.74 12.93 3.91
C ARG A 120 19.38 12.83 5.30
N ASP A 121 18.69 12.25 6.26
CA ASP A 121 19.11 12.28 7.67
C ASP A 121 20.00 11.08 8.05
N LEU A 122 19.89 9.95 7.36
CA LEU A 122 20.57 8.69 7.68
C LEU A 122 21.64 8.29 6.66
N GLY A 123 21.75 9.00 5.52
CA GLY A 123 22.68 8.65 4.45
C GLY A 123 22.35 7.31 3.77
N THR A 124 21.08 6.90 3.81
CA THR A 124 20.59 5.65 3.23
C THR A 124 20.20 5.80 1.75
N GLN A 125 19.67 4.73 1.16
CA GLN A 125 19.20 4.71 -0.24
C GLN A 125 17.76 4.15 -0.35
N TYR A 126 16.94 4.36 0.67
CA TYR A 126 15.57 3.87 0.70
C TYR A 126 14.68 4.54 -0.34
N HIS A 127 14.88 5.83 -0.61
CA HIS A 127 14.06 6.61 -1.53
C HIS A 127 14.25 6.15 -2.97
N GLN A 128 15.51 5.93 -3.38
CA GLN A 128 15.81 5.40 -4.71
C GLN A 128 15.17 4.02 -4.89
N ARG A 129 15.38 3.10 -3.93
CA ARG A 129 14.80 1.74 -3.97
C ARG A 129 13.27 1.77 -4.05
N PHE A 130 12.64 2.67 -3.29
CA PHE A 130 11.19 2.83 -3.31
C PHE A 130 10.70 3.37 -4.67
N ARG A 131 11.33 4.40 -5.24
CA ARG A 131 10.94 4.93 -6.56
C ARG A 131 11.18 3.92 -7.67
N ASP A 132 12.20 3.06 -7.57
CA ASP A 132 12.44 1.96 -8.50
C ASP A 132 11.31 0.94 -8.43
N TYR A 133 10.90 0.55 -7.22
CA TYR A 133 9.75 -0.31 -6.99
C TYR A 133 8.44 0.32 -7.52
N LEU A 134 8.22 1.62 -7.29
CA LEU A 134 7.02 2.29 -7.76
C LEU A 134 6.98 2.42 -9.29
N ARG A 135 8.12 2.59 -9.97
CA ARG A 135 8.18 2.50 -11.44
C ARG A 135 7.72 1.14 -11.93
N TYR A 136 8.23 0.06 -11.33
CA TYR A 136 7.76 -1.30 -11.64
C TYR A 136 6.24 -1.46 -11.42
N VAL A 137 5.72 -0.98 -10.29
CA VAL A 137 4.27 -1.01 -9.99
C VAL A 137 3.45 -0.25 -11.02
N GLN A 138 3.94 0.90 -11.49
CA GLN A 138 3.27 1.73 -12.50
C GLN A 138 3.30 1.07 -13.89
N GLU A 139 4.44 0.52 -14.30
CA GLU A 139 4.60 -0.15 -15.60
C GLU A 139 3.75 -1.40 -15.70
N GLU A 140 3.72 -2.19 -14.63
CA GLU A 140 2.92 -3.40 -14.52
C GLU A 140 1.48 -3.16 -14.04
N ASP A 141 1.09 -1.92 -13.76
CA ASP A 141 -0.24 -1.53 -13.27
C ASP A 141 -0.75 -2.43 -12.11
N LEU A 142 0.11 -2.65 -11.11
CA LEU A 142 -0.17 -3.59 -10.03
C LEU A 142 -1.18 -3.00 -9.02
N THR A 143 -1.93 -3.90 -8.37
CA THR A 143 -2.67 -3.59 -7.14
C THR A 143 -1.82 -4.02 -5.95
N VAL A 144 -1.54 -3.10 -5.02
CA VAL A 144 -0.63 -3.30 -3.87
C VAL A 144 -1.37 -3.10 -2.56
N ASP A 145 -1.16 -4.01 -1.62
CA ASP A 145 -1.70 -3.97 -0.26
C ASP A 145 -0.90 -3.04 0.64
N GLY A 146 -1.57 -2.16 1.38
CA GLY A 146 -0.94 -1.34 2.42
C GLY A 146 -1.08 -2.02 3.79
N ALA A 147 -0.11 -2.87 4.15
CA ALA A 147 -0.20 -3.70 5.35
C ALA A 147 0.46 -3.06 6.58
N MET A 148 -0.34 -2.32 7.36
CA MET A 148 0.15 -1.59 8.53
C MET A 148 -0.23 -2.27 9.86
N THR A 149 -1.51 -2.61 10.04
CA THR A 149 -2.05 -3.03 11.34
C THR A 149 -1.57 -4.40 11.81
N ASP A 150 -0.83 -4.45 12.92
CA ASP A 150 -0.42 -5.69 13.61
C ASP A 150 -1.57 -6.28 14.49
N PRO A 151 -1.48 -7.54 14.97
CA PRO A 151 -2.39 -8.09 15.99
C PRO A 151 -2.39 -7.33 17.33
N LYS A 152 -1.24 -6.78 17.70
CA LYS A 152 -0.97 -5.90 18.87
C LYS A 152 -1.00 -6.53 20.27
N GLY A 153 -1.67 -7.66 20.49
CA GLY A 153 -1.67 -8.31 21.81
C GLY A 153 -2.28 -7.44 22.91
N ASP A 154 -1.57 -7.25 24.02
CA ASP A 154 -1.99 -6.32 25.07
C ASP A 154 -1.79 -4.88 24.59
N ARG A 155 -2.89 -4.10 24.49
CA ARG A 155 -2.86 -2.73 23.98
C ARG A 155 -2.22 -1.74 24.97
N GLY A 156 -2.06 -2.11 26.24
CA GLY A 156 -1.35 -1.33 27.25
C GLY A 156 0.18 -1.46 27.18
N LEU A 157 0.69 -2.42 26.41
CA LEU A 157 2.12 -2.73 26.34
C LEU A 157 2.72 -2.32 24.99
N ARG A 158 3.97 -1.84 25.03
CA ARG A 158 4.77 -1.58 23.81
C ARG A 158 5.16 -2.89 23.14
N PRO A 159 5.54 -2.87 21.84
CA PRO A 159 5.93 -4.10 21.12
C PRO A 159 6.97 -4.97 21.83
N PHE A 160 8.03 -4.37 22.39
CA PHE A 160 9.08 -5.10 23.10
C PHE A 160 8.69 -5.61 24.50
N GLN A 161 7.51 -5.22 25.00
CA GLN A 161 6.97 -5.64 26.29
C GLN A 161 5.94 -6.76 26.15
N GLN A 162 5.55 -7.11 24.92
CA GLN A 162 4.60 -8.20 24.69
C GLN A 162 5.21 -9.53 25.11
N ALA A 163 4.39 -10.41 25.70
CA ALA A 163 4.81 -11.76 26.07
C ALA A 163 5.22 -12.58 24.83
N ASP A 164 4.50 -12.40 23.72
CA ASP A 164 4.88 -12.91 22.41
C ASP A 164 5.44 -11.78 21.53
N PRO A 165 6.73 -11.81 21.16
CA PRO A 165 7.35 -10.77 20.35
C PRO A 165 6.84 -10.72 18.90
N ASP A 166 6.11 -11.74 18.43
CA ASP A 166 5.61 -11.82 17.05
C ASP A 166 4.21 -11.20 16.89
N LEU A 167 3.62 -10.68 17.97
CA LEU A 167 2.38 -9.89 17.96
C LEU A 167 2.53 -8.54 17.24
N PHE A 168 3.78 -8.14 16.99
CA PHE A 168 4.16 -7.07 16.08
C PHE A 168 5.19 -7.62 15.09
N MET A 169 5.03 -7.27 13.81
CA MET A 169 6.01 -7.69 12.82
C MET A 169 7.40 -7.11 13.11
N ARG A 170 8.41 -7.97 13.10
CA ARG A 170 9.80 -7.61 13.41
C ARG A 170 10.80 -8.28 12.48
N VAL A 171 11.99 -7.72 12.42
CA VAL A 171 13.16 -8.36 11.80
C VAL A 171 13.71 -9.40 12.76
N VAL A 172 13.86 -10.64 12.29
CA VAL A 172 14.42 -11.76 13.06
C VAL A 172 15.84 -12.13 12.62
N GLU A 173 16.22 -11.76 11.40
CA GLU A 173 17.55 -11.98 10.84
C GLU A 173 17.90 -10.86 9.86
N LYS A 174 19.18 -10.51 9.79
CA LYS A 174 19.75 -9.63 8.77
C LYS A 174 21.03 -10.25 8.25
N ASN A 175 21.14 -10.36 6.92
CA ASN A 175 22.31 -10.91 6.23
C ASN A 175 22.65 -10.05 5.00
N ALA A 176 23.62 -10.50 4.18
CA ALA A 176 24.08 -9.74 3.02
C ALA A 176 23.00 -9.58 1.94
N ASP A 177 22.07 -10.53 1.84
CA ASP A 177 21.01 -10.56 0.82
C ASP A 177 19.75 -9.79 1.25
N GLY A 178 19.57 -9.54 2.55
CA GLY A 178 18.46 -8.75 3.05
C GLY A 178 18.09 -9.01 4.51
N ILE A 179 16.79 -9.06 4.77
CA ILE A 179 16.20 -9.26 6.09
C ILE A 179 15.16 -10.38 6.07
N VAL A 180 15.09 -11.13 7.16
CA VAL A 180 13.98 -12.07 7.43
C VAL A 180 13.05 -11.40 8.44
N VAL A 181 11.75 -11.40 8.15
CA VAL A 181 10.71 -10.81 9.02
C VAL A 181 9.76 -11.89 9.52
N ARG A 182 9.25 -11.71 10.75
CA ARG A 182 8.29 -12.60 11.38
C ARG A 182 7.22 -11.80 12.11
N GLY A 183 5.98 -12.29 12.08
CA GLY A 183 4.81 -11.69 12.70
C GLY A 183 3.57 -11.81 11.80
N ALA A 184 2.53 -11.03 12.10
CA ALA A 184 1.29 -11.02 11.33
C ALA A 184 0.77 -9.59 11.11
N LYS A 185 -0.15 -9.44 10.16
CA LYS A 185 -0.90 -8.21 9.90
C LYS A 185 -2.39 -8.53 9.81
N CYS A 186 -3.20 -7.80 10.57
CA CYS A 186 -4.65 -8.03 10.73
C CYS A 186 -5.47 -7.02 9.92
N HIS A 187 -6.73 -7.39 9.60
CA HIS A 187 -7.69 -6.54 8.89
C HIS A 187 -7.23 -6.05 7.51
N GLN A 188 -6.40 -6.86 6.83
CA GLN A 188 -5.77 -6.51 5.56
C GLN A 188 -6.75 -6.61 4.40
N THR A 189 -7.27 -5.46 3.99
CA THR A 189 -8.33 -5.36 3.00
C THR A 189 -7.81 -5.68 1.61
N GLY A 190 -8.26 -6.78 1.03
CA GLY A 190 -7.90 -7.18 -0.34
C GLY A 190 -6.68 -8.07 -0.46
N LYS A 191 -5.91 -8.30 0.62
CA LYS A 191 -4.64 -9.08 0.62
C LYS A 191 -4.66 -10.39 -0.17
N LYS A 192 -5.77 -11.12 -0.18
CA LYS A 192 -5.94 -12.40 -0.92
C LYS A 192 -5.95 -12.24 -2.46
N LYS A 193 -5.75 -11.03 -2.99
CA LYS A 193 -5.98 -10.64 -4.40
C LYS A 193 -4.97 -9.60 -4.89
N LEU A 194 -3.87 -9.42 -4.18
CA LEU A 194 -2.92 -8.34 -4.43
C LEU A 194 -1.60 -8.93 -4.91
N ALA A 195 -1.04 -8.32 -5.95
CA ALA A 195 0.19 -8.82 -6.57
C ALA A 195 1.40 -8.65 -5.63
N ARG A 196 1.37 -7.63 -4.77
CA ARG A 196 2.42 -7.31 -3.81
C ARG A 196 1.83 -6.71 -2.53
N VAL A 197 2.59 -6.77 -1.45
CA VAL A 197 2.26 -6.18 -0.15
C VAL A 197 3.37 -5.20 0.22
N LEU A 198 3.00 -3.95 0.49
CA LEU A 198 3.87 -2.95 1.10
C LEU A 198 3.61 -2.98 2.60
N VAL A 199 4.62 -3.31 3.40
CA VAL A 199 4.43 -3.50 4.84
C VAL A 199 4.92 -2.29 5.62
N GLY A 200 4.03 -1.70 6.43
CA GLY A 200 4.33 -0.62 7.37
C GLY A 200 4.44 -1.11 8.81
N ILE A 201 5.03 -0.28 9.67
CA ILE A 201 5.06 -0.50 11.12
C ILE A 201 4.01 0.42 11.76
N ASP A 202 3.18 -0.14 12.63
CA ASP A 202 2.00 0.54 13.21
C ASP A 202 2.35 1.52 14.36
N ASP A 203 3.64 1.80 14.57
CA ASP A 203 4.14 2.63 15.67
C ASP A 203 4.08 4.13 15.33
N CYS A 204 2.85 4.64 15.26
CA CYS A 204 2.54 6.05 15.03
C CYS A 204 3.16 6.97 16.11
N ALA A 205 3.41 6.42 17.31
CA ALA A 205 4.01 7.16 18.43
C ALA A 205 5.50 7.45 18.21
N ARG A 206 6.26 6.56 17.56
CA ARG A 206 7.68 6.82 17.25
C ARG A 206 7.86 7.79 16.08
N ALA A 207 7.04 7.70 15.05
CA ALA A 207 7.07 8.64 13.92
C ALA A 207 6.76 10.08 14.39
N MET A 208 5.73 10.26 15.23
CA MET A 208 5.42 11.57 15.82
C MET A 208 6.46 12.03 16.85
N ALA A 209 7.04 11.14 17.65
CA ALA A 209 8.08 11.50 18.61
C ALA A 209 9.39 11.93 17.93
N ILE A 210 9.80 11.28 16.83
CA ILE A 210 10.95 11.70 16.03
C ILE A 210 10.67 13.08 15.42
N HIS A 211 9.48 13.30 14.84
CA HIS A 211 9.12 14.60 14.28
C HIS A 211 9.10 15.71 15.35
N ARG A 212 8.55 15.45 16.54
CA ARG A 212 8.51 16.42 17.64
C ARG A 212 9.89 16.74 18.20
N THR A 213 10.77 15.74 18.31
CA THR A 213 12.14 15.93 18.83
C THR A 213 13.02 16.65 17.83
N THR A 214 12.85 16.40 16.53
CA THR A 214 13.57 17.08 15.45
C THR A 214 13.08 18.51 15.25
N LEU A 215 11.76 18.76 15.39
CA LEU A 215 11.19 20.12 15.35
C LEU A 215 11.65 20.96 16.56
N MET A 216 11.59 20.40 17.78
CA MET A 216 12.06 21.07 19.01
C MET A 216 13.56 21.37 18.98
N ARG A 217 14.38 20.48 18.40
CA ARG A 217 15.82 20.72 18.22
C ARG A 217 16.11 21.78 17.16
N LYS A 218 15.29 21.89 16.11
CA LYS A 218 15.38 22.99 15.13
C LYS A 218 14.94 24.32 15.75
N MET A 219 13.85 24.37 16.49
CA MET A 219 13.36 25.60 17.15
C MET A 219 14.40 26.19 18.14
N LYS A 220 15.02 25.34 18.98
CA LYS A 220 16.15 25.76 19.83
C LYS A 220 17.38 26.25 19.07
N ARG A 221 17.62 25.79 17.83
CA ARG A 221 18.77 26.20 17.00
C ARG A 221 18.53 27.53 16.27
N TYR A 222 17.27 27.95 16.13
CA TYR A 222 16.86 29.17 15.43
C TYR A 222 16.21 30.23 16.33
N GLY A 223 16.17 30.03 17.65
CA GLY A 223 15.69 31.04 18.60
C GLY A 223 14.17 31.30 18.53
N LEU A 224 13.38 30.28 18.20
CA LEU A 224 11.91 30.28 18.30
C LEU A 224 11.45 29.35 19.42
#